data_AF-A0A0P0EIQ5-F1
#
_entry.id   AF-A0A0P0EIQ5-F1
#
_cell.length_a   1.000
_cell.length_b   1.000
_cell.length_c   1.000
_cell.angle_alpha   90.00
_cell.angle_beta   90.00
_cell.angle_gamma   90.00
#
_symmetry.space_group_name_H-M   'P 1'
#
loop_
_entity.id
_entity.type
_entity.pdbx_description
1 polymer ?
#
loop_
_entity_poly.entity_id
_entity_poly.type
_entity_poly.pdbx_seq_one_letter_code
_entity_poly.pdbx_strand_id
1 'polypeptide(L)'
;MNVEESTDTAGTLHDPEAKRKVVNRLRRAHGQLAAVIAAVEQDAHCRDVVQQLAAVSKALDRAGFLVISSALKECLSDPDAEGAANPDELEKLFLSLA
;
A
#
# COMPACT_ATOMS: atom_id res chain seq x y z
N MET A 1 15.90 -33.90 9.81
CA MET A 1 15.81 -32.58 10.48
C MET A 1 16.68 -31.60 9.71
N ASN A 2 16.10 -30.74 8.89
CA ASN A 2 16.71 -29.48 8.50
C ASN A 2 15.65 -28.41 8.74
N VAL A 3 15.97 -27.50 9.65
CA VAL A 3 15.18 -26.34 10.05
C VAL A 3 15.73 -25.20 9.20
N GLU A 4 15.04 -24.88 8.10
CA GLU A 4 15.37 -23.72 7.27
C GLU A 4 14.29 -22.65 7.49
N GLU A 5 14.71 -21.64 8.25
CA GLU A 5 14.44 -20.21 8.04
C GLU A 5 13.01 -19.67 8.20
N SER A 6 12.73 -19.24 9.44
CA SER A 6 11.66 -18.30 9.78
C SER A 6 11.82 -16.99 9.00
N THR A 7 11.04 -16.82 7.94
CA THR A 7 10.65 -15.49 7.45
C THR A 7 9.14 -15.35 7.59
N ASP A 8 8.78 -14.52 8.54
CA ASP A 8 7.47 -13.93 8.79
C ASP A 8 6.75 -13.59 7.47
N THR A 9 5.82 -14.44 7.04
CA THR A 9 5.08 -14.29 5.77
C THR A 9 3.67 -13.79 6.06
N ALA A 10 3.52 -12.68 6.78
CA ALA A 10 2.22 -12.03 6.93
C ALA A 10 1.89 -11.22 5.66
N GLY A 11 0.94 -11.71 4.83
CA GLY A 11 0.21 -10.84 3.89
C GLY A 11 0.78 -10.65 2.48
N THR A 12 0.98 -11.73 1.72
CA THR A 12 1.19 -11.60 0.26
C THR A 12 -0.15 -11.39 -0.46
N LEU A 13 -0.28 -10.33 -1.27
CA LEU A 13 -1.41 -10.18 -2.20
C LEU A 13 -1.43 -11.34 -3.21
N HIS A 14 -2.28 -12.33 -2.98
CA HIS A 14 -2.36 -13.53 -3.81
C HIS A 14 -3.31 -13.36 -4.99
N ASP A 15 -4.33 -12.51 -4.89
CA ASP A 15 -5.19 -12.20 -6.02
C ASP A 15 -4.44 -11.38 -7.12
N PRO A 16 -4.24 -11.95 -8.33
CA PRO A 16 -3.56 -11.26 -9.42
C PRO A 16 -4.32 -10.02 -9.90
N GLU A 17 -5.65 -9.97 -9.77
CA GLU A 17 -6.44 -8.80 -10.12
C GLU A 17 -6.25 -7.67 -9.11
N ALA A 18 -6.35 -7.95 -7.81
CA ALA A 18 -6.03 -7.01 -6.74
C ALA A 18 -4.61 -6.47 -6.88
N LYS A 19 -3.62 -7.35 -7.07
CA LYS A 19 -2.23 -6.96 -7.31
C LYS A 19 -2.10 -5.99 -8.48
N ARG A 20 -2.72 -6.29 -9.62
CA ARG A 20 -2.72 -5.40 -10.80
C ARG A 20 -3.34 -4.03 -10.49
N LYS A 21 -4.46 -3.99 -9.75
CA LYS A 21 -5.12 -2.74 -9.35
C LYS A 21 -4.24 -1.91 -8.42
N VAL A 22 -3.58 -2.53 -7.45
CA VAL A 22 -2.62 -1.87 -6.53
C VAL A 22 -1.46 -1.29 -7.32
N VAL A 23 -0.80 -2.10 -8.16
CA VAL A 23 0.34 -1.65 -8.99
C VAL A 23 -0.05 -0.46 -9.87
N ASN A 24 -1.22 -0.49 -10.50
CA ASN A 24 -1.69 0.64 -11.32
C ASN A 24 -1.91 1.92 -10.52
N ARG A 25 -2.35 1.83 -9.26
CA ARG A 25 -2.48 2.99 -8.37
C ARG A 25 -1.12 3.54 -7.95
N LEU A 26 -0.20 2.66 -7.55
CA LEU A 26 1.17 3.03 -7.18
C LEU A 26 1.91 3.69 -8.34
N ARG A 27 1.76 3.19 -9.58
CA ARG A 27 2.32 3.83 -10.78
C ARG A 27 1.79 5.25 -11.00
N ARG A 28 0.52 5.51 -10.72
CA ARG A 28 -0.04 6.87 -10.79
C ARG A 28 0.53 7.76 -9.70
N ALA A 29 0.60 7.27 -8.46
CA ALA A 29 1.20 8.01 -7.36
C ALA A 29 2.68 8.34 -7.63
N HIS A 30 3.43 7.41 -8.22
CA HIS A 30 4.79 7.63 -8.68
C HIS A 30 4.89 8.75 -9.72
N GLY A 31 4.01 8.76 -10.73
CA GLY A 31 3.96 9.84 -11.72
C GLY A 31 3.64 11.21 -11.09
N GLN A 32 2.75 11.25 -10.10
CA GLN A 32 2.45 12.47 -9.35
C GLN A 32 3.66 12.92 -8.52
N LEU A 33 4.35 12.01 -7.84
CA LEU A 33 5.56 12.31 -7.07
C LEU A 33 6.68 12.83 -7.97
N ALA A 34 6.88 12.23 -9.15
CA ALA A 34 7.83 12.72 -10.13
C ALA A 34 7.52 14.16 -10.57
N ALA A 35 6.24 14.51 -10.72
CA ALA A 35 5.83 15.88 -11.03
C ALA A 35 6.11 16.86 -9.87
N VAL A 36 5.91 16.43 -8.61
CA VAL A 36 6.26 17.22 -7.43
C VAL A 36 7.77 17.50 -7.40
N ILE A 37 8.60 16.47 -7.62
CA ILE A 37 10.06 16.62 -7.64
C ILE A 37 10.47 17.64 -8.71
N ALA A 38 9.95 17.50 -9.93
CA ALA A 38 10.22 18.43 -11.01
C ALA A 38 9.76 19.87 -10.70
N ALA A 39 8.64 20.03 -10.00
CA ALA A 39 8.15 21.35 -9.57
C ALA A 39 9.10 21.99 -8.56
N VAL A 40 9.61 21.22 -7.59
CA VAL A 40 10.60 21.71 -6.62
C VAL A 40 11.91 22.09 -7.30
N GLU A 41 12.39 21.27 -8.23
CA GLU A 41 13.60 21.57 -9.02
C GLU A 41 13.47 22.82 -9.89
N GLN A 42 12.24 23.23 -10.21
CA GLN A 42 11.92 24.44 -10.99
C GLN A 42 11.55 25.64 -10.11
N ASP A 43 11.85 25.59 -8.81
CA ASP A 43 11.53 26.65 -7.85
C ASP A 43 10.02 27.03 -7.82
N ALA A 44 9.14 26.03 -7.99
CA ALA A 44 7.70 26.24 -7.95
C ALA A 44 7.22 26.79 -6.60
N HIS A 45 6.08 27.48 -6.62
CA HIS A 45 5.51 28.10 -5.43
C HIS A 45 5.19 27.07 -4.35
N CYS A 46 5.57 27.36 -3.10
CA CYS A 46 5.43 26.43 -1.97
C CYS A 46 4.00 25.89 -1.79
N ARG A 47 2.99 26.74 -2.01
CA ARG A 47 1.57 26.34 -1.98
C ARG A 47 1.25 25.22 -2.96
N ASP A 48 1.76 25.30 -4.19
CA ASP A 48 1.47 24.34 -5.24
C ASP A 48 2.15 23.01 -4.95
N VAL A 49 3.40 23.04 -4.48
CA VAL A 49 4.14 21.86 -4.03
C VAL A 49 3.40 21.15 -2.89
N VAL A 50 2.95 21.88 -1.87
CA VAL A 50 2.21 21.30 -0.74
C VAL A 50 0.88 20.69 -1.21
N GLN A 51 0.18 21.35 -2.12
CA GLN A 51 -1.08 20.84 -2.68
C GLN A 51 -0.88 19.56 -3.49
N GLN A 52 0.19 19.50 -4.28
CA GLN A 52 0.54 18.29 -5.03
C GLN A 52 0.98 17.16 -4.09
N LEU A 53 1.79 17.44 -3.07
CA LEU A 53 2.18 16.46 -2.04
C LEU A 53 0.95 15.86 -1.34
N ALA A 54 -0.03 16.68 -0.97
CA ALA A 54 -1.28 16.20 -0.39
C ALA A 54 -2.04 15.27 -1.35
N ALA A 55 -2.01 15.56 -2.65
CA ALA A 55 -2.61 14.70 -3.67
C ALA A 55 -1.86 13.36 -3.82
N VAL A 56 -0.52 13.36 -3.72
CA VAL A 56 0.31 12.14 -3.69
C VAL A 56 -0.02 11.29 -2.47
N SER A 57 -0.05 11.90 -1.27
CA SER A 57 -0.39 11.20 -0.01
C SER A 57 -1.75 10.50 -0.15
N LYS A 58 -2.77 11.23 -0.59
CA LYS A 58 -4.12 10.67 -0.79
C LYS A 58 -4.15 9.55 -1.85
N ALA A 59 -3.26 9.58 -2.84
CA ALA A 59 -3.14 8.49 -3.81
C ALA A 59 -2.50 7.24 -3.19
N LEU A 60 -1.50 7.42 -2.33
CA LEU A 60 -0.85 6.36 -1.55
C LEU A 60 -1.82 5.74 -0.55
N ASP A 61 -2.57 6.54 0.22
CA ASP A 61 -3.56 6.05 1.19
C ASP A 61 -4.58 5.14 0.50
N ARG A 62 -5.09 5.57 -0.66
CA ARG A 62 -6.02 4.76 -1.47
C ARG A 62 -5.41 3.48 -2.04
N ALA A 63 -4.09 3.42 -2.22
CA ALA A 63 -3.41 2.18 -2.58
C ALA A 63 -3.25 1.28 -1.35
N GLY A 64 -2.86 1.84 -0.21
CA GLY A 64 -2.74 1.13 1.07
C GLY A 64 -4.06 0.50 1.52
N PHE A 65 -5.17 1.24 1.45
CA PHE A 65 -6.50 0.70 1.76
C PHE A 65 -6.88 -0.47 0.84
N LEU A 66 -6.47 -0.46 -0.43
CA LEU A 66 -6.74 -1.57 -1.34
C LEU A 66 -5.91 -2.81 -0.96
N VAL A 67 -4.66 -2.63 -0.56
CA VAL A 67 -3.79 -3.71 -0.06
C VAL A 67 -4.42 -4.37 1.17
N ILE A 68 -4.73 -3.58 2.20
CA ILE A 68 -5.25 -4.09 3.46
C ILE A 68 -6.63 -4.72 3.29
N SER A 69 -7.53 -4.09 2.52
CA SER A 69 -8.85 -4.68 2.26
C SER A 69 -8.79 -5.97 1.43
N SER A 70 -7.75 -6.17 0.62
CA SER A 70 -7.52 -7.44 -0.08
C SER A 70 -7.00 -8.50 0.89
N ALA A 71 -6.02 -8.16 1.72
CA ALA A 71 -5.49 -9.05 2.75
C ALA A 71 -6.57 -9.49 3.75
N LEU A 72 -7.41 -8.56 4.23
CA LEU A 72 -8.54 -8.87 5.12
C LEU A 72 -9.52 -9.86 4.49
N LYS A 73 -9.82 -9.71 3.20
CA LYS A 73 -10.72 -10.63 2.49
C LYS A 73 -10.12 -12.03 2.37
N GLU A 74 -8.82 -12.12 2.10
CA GLU A 74 -8.10 -13.40 2.05
C GLU A 74 -8.11 -14.08 3.43
N CYS A 75 -7.81 -13.35 4.51
CA CYS A 75 -7.85 -13.87 5.88
C CYS A 75 -9.24 -14.36 6.32
N LEU A 76 -10.31 -13.66 5.89
CA LEU A 76 -11.69 -14.09 6.17
C LEU A 76 -12.13 -15.29 5.32
N SER A 77 -11.53 -15.49 4.15
CA SER A 77 -11.89 -16.57 3.22
C SER A 77 -11.18 -17.88 3.55
N ASP A 78 -9.99 -17.81 4.13
CA ASP A 78 -9.21 -18.97 4.56
C ASP A 78 -8.45 -18.64 5.87
N PRO A 79 -9.10 -18.83 7.04
CA PRO A 79 -8.52 -18.45 8.34
C PRO A 79 -7.35 -19.33 8.77
N ASP A 80 -7.19 -20.51 8.16
CA ASP A 80 -6.11 -21.46 8.45
C ASP A 80 -4.99 -21.41 7.40
N ALA A 81 -5.08 -20.51 6.41
CA ALA A 81 -4.05 -20.34 5.39
C ALA A 81 -2.72 -19.94 6.04
N GLU A 82 -1.65 -20.69 5.75
CA GLU A 82 -0.29 -20.30 6.11
C GLU A 82 0.03 -18.92 5.51
N GLY A 83 0.30 -17.94 6.36
CA GLY A 83 0.57 -16.55 5.97
C GLY A 83 -0.64 -15.61 5.94
N ALA A 84 -1.81 -16.08 6.38
CA ALA A 84 -2.95 -15.21 6.69
C ALA A 84 -2.53 -14.19 7.76
N ALA A 85 -2.59 -12.91 7.41
CA ALA A 85 -2.25 -11.84 8.32
C ALA A 85 -3.24 -11.79 9.50
N ASN A 86 -2.73 -11.56 10.71
CA ASN A 86 -3.57 -11.50 11.90
C ASN A 86 -4.58 -10.34 11.75
N PRO A 87 -5.90 -10.56 11.93
CA PRO A 87 -6.90 -9.50 11.87
C PRO A 87 -6.57 -8.27 12.73
N ASP A 88 -6.03 -8.48 13.94
CA ASP A 88 -5.64 -7.40 14.85
C ASP A 88 -4.46 -6.58 14.32
N GLU A 89 -3.57 -7.22 13.56
CA GLU A 89 -2.43 -6.57 12.92
C GLU A 89 -2.88 -5.75 11.70
N LEU A 90 -3.77 -6.32 10.89
CA LEU A 90 -4.38 -5.62 9.76
C LEU A 90 -5.21 -4.41 10.21
N GLU A 91 -5.90 -4.50 11.35
CA GLU A 91 -6.60 -3.37 11.96
C GLU A 91 -5.62 -2.24 12.34
N LYS A 92 -4.51 -2.57 13.01
CA LYS A 92 -3.48 -1.58 13.36
C LYS A 92 -2.88 -0.91 12.13
N LEU A 93 -2.59 -1.68 11.08
CA LEU A 93 -2.09 -1.16 9.80
C LEU A 93 -3.14 -0.28 9.10
N PHE A 94 -4.42 -0.60 9.24
CA PHE A 94 -5.50 0.21 8.68
C PHE A 94 -5.62 1.55 9.40
N LEU A 95 -5.56 1.54 10.73
CA LEU A 95 -5.65 2.75 11.56
C LEU A 95 -4.44 3.69 11.40
N SER A 96 -3.28 3.19 10.97
CA SER A 96 -2.10 4.04 10.71
C SER A 96 -2.17 4.77 9.36
N LEU A 97 -3.10 4.40 8.48
CA LEU A 97 -3.38 5.07 7.20
C LEU A 97 -4.50 6.11 7.28
N ALA A 98 -5.17 6.23 8.45
CA ALA A 98 -6.28 7.14 8.70
C ALA A 98 -5.83 8.42 9.42
#